data_AF-A0A6I6S092-F1
#
_entry.id   AF-A0A6I6S092-F1
#
_cell.length_a   1.000
_cell.length_b   1.000
_cell.length_c   1.000
_cell.angle_alpha   90.00
_cell.angle_beta   90.00
_cell.angle_gamma   90.00
#
_symmetry.space_group_name_H-M   'P 1'
#
loop_
_entity.id
_entity.type
_entity.pdbx_description
1 polymer ?
#
loop_
_entity_poly.entity_id
_entity_poly.type
_entity_poly.pdbx_seq_one_letter_code
_entity_poly.pdbx_strand_id
1 'polypeptide(L)'
;MLGFVSTDNEALVSCLGDPHRAAAAYRGLLRRGAGALDAVRAGLHDEDPAVREGCCRLLDHLVDTDSMDQLIAMADDPDPRVRIAAFHALACDRCKGDTCAPGADRVLAPALRHLSADPDAHVRAMAVELAGKFAHTDTDALAALRTSHAQDPSPAVRKKAGWYLPGGTIYERTVPRALG
;
A
#
# COMPACT_ATOMS: atom_id res chain seq x y z
N MET A 1 19.06 -26.48 -25.74
CA MET A 1 17.64 -26.07 -25.77
C MET A 1 17.08 -26.31 -24.37
N LEU A 2 17.24 -25.32 -23.47
CA LEU A 2 16.77 -25.42 -22.09
C LEU A 2 15.31 -24.95 -22.08
N GLY A 3 14.39 -25.90 -21.94
CA GLY A 3 12.96 -25.66 -21.92
C GLY A 3 12.59 -24.76 -20.74
N PHE A 4 12.12 -23.56 -21.04
CA PHE A 4 11.30 -22.81 -20.11
C PHE A 4 10.03 -23.65 -19.89
N VAL A 5 9.96 -24.34 -18.76
CA VAL A 5 8.67 -24.76 -18.21
C VAL A 5 7.83 -23.50 -18.20
N SER A 6 6.70 -23.52 -18.91
CA SER A 6 5.62 -22.58 -18.69
C SER A 6 5.24 -22.73 -17.22
N THR A 7 5.91 -21.98 -16.35
CA THR A 7 5.63 -22.01 -14.92
C THR A 7 4.23 -21.43 -14.80
N ASP A 8 3.31 -22.20 -14.22
CA ASP A 8 1.98 -21.70 -13.90
C ASP A 8 2.10 -20.50 -12.94
N ASN A 9 1.02 -19.74 -12.79
CA ASN A 9 1.09 -18.49 -12.05
C ASN A 9 1.40 -18.74 -10.57
N GLU A 10 0.93 -19.86 -10.05
CA GLU A 10 1.12 -20.36 -8.69
C GLU A 10 2.60 -20.61 -8.41
N ALA A 11 3.31 -21.28 -9.31
CA ALA A 11 4.75 -21.47 -9.16
C ALA A 11 5.52 -20.16 -9.24
N LEU A 12 5.09 -19.20 -10.08
CA LEU A 12 5.69 -17.87 -10.10
C LEU A 12 5.43 -17.11 -8.78
N VAL A 13 4.22 -17.21 -8.21
CA VAL A 13 3.89 -16.60 -6.92
C VAL A 13 4.74 -17.19 -5.80
N SER A 14 4.88 -18.51 -5.72
CA SER A 14 5.75 -19.16 -4.74
C SER A 14 7.22 -18.67 -4.85
N CYS A 15 7.70 -18.38 -6.06
CA CYS A 15 9.04 -17.84 -6.28
C CYS A 15 9.26 -16.41 -5.76
N LEU A 16 8.21 -15.70 -5.35
CA LEU A 16 8.34 -14.39 -4.71
C LEU A 16 9.02 -14.49 -3.33
N GLY A 17 8.91 -15.64 -2.66
CA GLY A 17 9.60 -15.93 -1.40
C GLY A 17 11.09 -16.25 -1.55
N ASP A 18 11.54 -16.61 -2.76
CA ASP A 18 12.95 -16.90 -3.04
C ASP A 18 13.68 -15.64 -3.51
N PRO A 19 14.64 -15.07 -2.74
CA PRO A 19 15.35 -13.85 -3.11
C PRO A 19 16.06 -13.90 -4.47
N HIS A 20 16.50 -15.09 -4.91
CA HIS A 20 17.19 -15.26 -6.18
C HIS A 20 16.23 -15.32 -7.38
N ARG A 21 14.96 -15.66 -7.14
CA ARG A 21 13.94 -15.85 -8.19
C ARG A 21 12.86 -14.76 -8.18
N ALA A 22 12.67 -14.06 -7.07
CA ALA A 22 11.61 -13.09 -6.84
C ALA A 22 11.55 -12.01 -7.93
N ALA A 23 12.70 -11.44 -8.33
CA ALA A 23 12.73 -10.41 -9.36
C ALA A 23 12.27 -10.92 -10.74
N ALA A 24 12.63 -12.15 -11.10
CA ALA A 24 12.21 -12.76 -12.36
C ALA A 24 10.72 -13.16 -12.32
N ALA A 25 10.28 -13.70 -11.19
CA ALA A 25 8.89 -14.07 -10.93
C ALA A 25 7.96 -12.86 -10.98
N TYR A 26 8.30 -11.79 -10.27
CA TYR A 26 7.56 -10.53 -10.24
C TYR A 26 7.36 -9.96 -11.65
N ARG A 27 8.45 -9.86 -12.45
CA ARG A 27 8.37 -9.40 -13.85
C ARG A 27 7.55 -10.36 -14.72
N GLY A 28 7.61 -11.66 -14.45
CA GLY A 28 6.80 -12.68 -15.12
C GLY A 28 5.31 -12.45 -14.89
N LEU A 29 4.91 -12.30 -13.63
CA LEU A 29 3.53 -12.05 -13.21
C LEU A 29 3.00 -10.73 -13.76
N LEU A 30 3.77 -9.63 -13.68
CA LEU A 30 3.38 -8.35 -14.28
C LEU A 30 3.12 -8.44 -15.79
N ARG A 31 3.96 -9.18 -16.53
CA ARG A 31 3.74 -9.36 -17.98
C ARG A 31 2.49 -10.16 -18.31
N ARG A 32 2.05 -11.04 -17.41
CA ARG A 32 0.80 -11.81 -17.56
C ARG A 32 -0.43 -10.98 -17.21
N GLY A 33 -0.27 -9.92 -16.42
CA GLY A 33 -1.32 -8.96 -16.10
C GLY A 33 -2.52 -9.64 -15.47
N ALA A 34 -3.71 -9.37 -16.01
CA ALA A 34 -4.97 -9.91 -15.51
C ALA A 34 -4.99 -11.45 -15.43
N GLY A 35 -4.28 -12.14 -16.33
CA GLY A 35 -4.21 -13.60 -16.32
C GLY A 35 -3.46 -14.20 -15.14
N ALA A 36 -2.82 -13.39 -14.28
CA ALA A 36 -2.14 -13.82 -13.07
C ALA A 36 -2.87 -13.42 -11.77
N LEU A 37 -3.97 -12.66 -11.85
CA LEU A 37 -4.63 -12.08 -10.69
C LEU A 37 -5.09 -13.13 -9.68
N ASP A 38 -5.73 -14.20 -10.12
CA ASP A 38 -6.25 -15.23 -9.21
C ASP A 38 -5.13 -15.86 -8.37
N ALA A 39 -3.99 -16.16 -8.98
CA ALA A 39 -2.83 -16.69 -8.26
C ALA A 39 -2.20 -15.65 -7.33
N VAL A 40 -2.12 -14.38 -7.76
CA VAL A 40 -1.59 -13.28 -6.92
C VAL A 40 -2.47 -13.06 -5.69
N ARG A 41 -3.80 -13.07 -5.86
CA ARG A 41 -4.77 -12.96 -4.77
C ARG A 41 -4.68 -14.16 -3.82
N ALA A 42 -4.52 -15.37 -4.35
CA ALA A 42 -4.27 -16.56 -3.52
C ALA A 42 -2.98 -16.41 -2.70
N GLY A 43 -1.92 -15.86 -3.30
CA GLY A 43 -0.64 -15.62 -2.65
C GLY A 43 -0.67 -14.59 -1.50
N LEU A 44 -1.74 -13.78 -1.37
CA LEU A 44 -1.94 -12.94 -0.18
C LEU A 44 -2.19 -13.75 1.09
N HIS A 45 -2.50 -15.05 0.97
CA HIS A 45 -2.72 -15.96 2.08
C HIS A 45 -1.57 -16.95 2.29
N ASP A 46 -0.44 -16.76 1.60
CA ASP A 46 0.74 -17.62 1.73
C ASP A 46 1.36 -17.49 3.13
N GLU A 47 1.95 -18.58 3.63
CA GLU A 47 2.62 -18.59 4.94
C GLU A 47 3.87 -17.71 4.95
N ASP A 48 4.56 -17.60 3.81
CA ASP A 48 5.76 -16.78 3.66
C ASP A 48 5.39 -15.29 3.50
N PRO A 49 5.79 -14.41 4.45
CA PRO A 49 5.54 -12.98 4.33
C PRO A 49 6.18 -12.35 3.09
N ALA A 50 7.27 -12.89 2.55
CA ALA A 50 7.87 -12.37 1.32
C ALA A 50 6.99 -12.62 0.08
N VAL A 51 6.27 -13.75 0.06
CA VAL A 51 5.25 -14.02 -0.98
C VAL A 51 4.10 -13.03 -0.84
N ARG A 52 3.54 -12.87 0.37
CA ARG A 52 2.45 -11.92 0.63
C ARG A 52 2.84 -10.49 0.25
N GLU A 53 4.03 -10.05 0.65
CA GLU A 53 4.59 -8.73 0.31
C GLU A 53 4.69 -8.54 -1.21
N GLY A 54 5.24 -9.55 -1.92
CA GLY A 54 5.35 -9.54 -3.37
C GLY A 54 3.99 -9.43 -4.05
N CYS A 55 2.98 -10.14 -3.55
CA CYS A 55 1.60 -10.06 -4.04
C CYS A 55 0.97 -8.69 -3.80
N CYS A 56 1.14 -8.07 -2.62
CA CYS A 56 0.67 -6.70 -2.37
C CYS A 56 1.27 -5.71 -3.39
N ARG A 57 2.58 -5.82 -3.67
CA ARG A 57 3.28 -4.97 -4.65
C ARG A 57 2.81 -5.22 -6.08
N LEU A 58 2.51 -6.46 -6.45
CA LEU A 58 1.92 -6.77 -7.76
C LEU A 58 0.55 -6.14 -7.91
N LEU A 59 -0.29 -6.25 -6.87
CA LEU A 59 -1.63 -5.66 -6.87
C LEU A 59 -1.62 -4.14 -6.85
N ASP A 60 -0.53 -3.47 -6.47
CA ASP A 60 -0.38 -2.02 -6.67
C ASP A 60 -0.41 -1.64 -8.16
N HIS A 61 0.12 -2.49 -9.04
CA HIS A 61 0.16 -2.27 -10.49
C HIS A 61 -0.98 -2.96 -11.25
N LEU A 62 -1.51 -4.04 -10.69
CA LEU A 62 -2.54 -4.87 -11.31
C LEU A 62 -3.91 -4.67 -10.65
N VAL A 63 -4.08 -3.62 -9.85
CA VAL A 63 -5.26 -3.47 -8.98
C VAL A 63 -6.55 -3.58 -9.78
N ASP A 64 -7.51 -4.28 -9.19
CA ASP A 64 -8.90 -4.24 -9.58
C ASP A 64 -9.79 -4.13 -8.34
N THR A 65 -11.08 -3.94 -8.58
CA THR A 65 -12.08 -3.74 -7.54
C THR A 65 -12.09 -4.88 -6.52
N ASP A 66 -11.93 -6.14 -6.95
CA ASP A 66 -11.99 -7.31 -6.06
C ASP A 66 -10.75 -7.41 -5.16
N SER A 67 -9.60 -6.94 -5.64
CA SER A 67 -8.33 -6.97 -4.90
C SER A 67 -8.26 -5.91 -3.80
N MET A 68 -9.14 -4.90 -3.83
CA MET A 68 -9.12 -3.79 -2.88
C MET A 68 -9.39 -4.25 -1.44
N ASP A 69 -10.37 -5.13 -1.24
CA ASP A 69 -10.75 -5.64 0.09
C ASP A 69 -9.63 -6.46 0.70
N GLN A 70 -8.97 -7.25 -0.13
CA GLN A 70 -7.83 -8.05 0.28
C GLN A 70 -6.64 -7.15 0.65
N LEU A 71 -6.33 -6.13 -0.16
CA LEU A 71 -5.28 -5.14 0.18
C LEU A 71 -5.56 -4.39 1.47
N ILE A 72 -6.83 -4.05 1.76
CA ILE A 72 -7.22 -3.45 3.04
C ILE A 72 -6.94 -4.41 4.19
N ALA A 73 -7.27 -5.70 4.04
CA ALA A 73 -6.97 -6.71 5.05
C ALA A 73 -5.47 -6.86 5.30
N MET A 74 -4.64 -6.75 4.25
CA MET A 74 -3.18 -6.82 4.37
C MET A 74 -2.56 -5.64 5.16
N ALA A 75 -3.30 -4.56 5.41
CA ALA A 75 -2.86 -3.50 6.31
C ALA A 75 -2.69 -3.98 7.75
N ASP A 76 -3.35 -5.07 8.14
CA ASP A 76 -3.27 -5.71 9.46
C ASP A 76 -2.34 -6.94 9.50
N ASP A 77 -1.53 -7.18 8.45
CA ASP A 77 -0.62 -8.33 8.39
C ASP A 77 0.38 -8.32 9.56
N PRO A 78 0.72 -9.49 10.15
CA PRO A 78 1.72 -9.56 11.21
C PRO A 78 3.11 -9.05 10.80
N ASP A 79 3.52 -9.23 9.54
CA ASP A 79 4.81 -8.76 9.04
C ASP A 79 4.73 -7.28 8.60
N PRO A 80 5.59 -6.40 9.16
CA PRO A 80 5.57 -4.97 8.83
C PRO A 80 5.86 -4.68 7.36
N ARG A 81 6.63 -5.53 6.65
CA ARG A 81 6.92 -5.35 5.22
C ARG A 81 5.66 -5.51 4.38
N VAL A 82 4.80 -6.44 4.77
CA VAL A 82 3.50 -6.66 4.12
C VAL A 82 2.58 -5.47 4.38
N ARG A 83 2.49 -4.99 5.64
CA ARG A 83 1.72 -3.77 5.96
C ARG A 83 2.19 -2.55 5.18
N ILE A 84 3.50 -2.36 5.04
CA ILE A 84 4.10 -1.28 4.24
C ILE A 84 3.67 -1.40 2.78
N ALA A 85 3.75 -2.60 2.19
CA ALA A 85 3.35 -2.84 0.81
C ALA A 85 1.85 -2.59 0.61
N ALA A 86 1.01 -3.03 1.55
CA ALA A 86 -0.43 -2.77 1.54
C ALA A 86 -0.74 -1.27 1.60
N PHE A 87 -0.16 -0.52 2.54
CA PHE A 87 -0.38 0.92 2.62
C PHE A 87 0.14 1.66 1.38
N HIS A 88 1.28 1.23 0.81
CA HIS A 88 1.75 1.78 -0.47
C HIS A 88 0.71 1.59 -1.56
N ALA A 89 0.22 0.35 -1.71
CA ALA A 89 -0.80 0.01 -2.67
C ALA A 89 -2.09 0.79 -2.43
N LEU A 90 -2.50 1.04 -1.18
CA LEU A 90 -3.72 1.80 -0.88
C LEU A 90 -3.56 3.31 -1.12
N ALA A 91 -2.37 3.87 -0.89
CA ALA A 91 -2.10 5.29 -1.02
C ALA A 91 -1.74 5.74 -2.46
N CYS A 92 -1.08 4.89 -3.26
CA CYS A 92 -0.58 5.28 -4.58
C CYS A 92 -1.74 5.56 -5.56
N ASP A 93 -1.92 6.82 -5.99
CA ASP A 93 -2.84 7.17 -7.08
C ASP A 93 -2.24 6.90 -8.47
N ARG A 94 -0.91 7.00 -8.60
CA ARG A 94 -0.20 6.80 -9.88
C ARG A 94 -0.21 5.36 -10.38
N CYS A 95 -0.44 4.41 -9.49
CA CYS A 95 -0.29 2.99 -9.76
C CYS A 95 -1.61 2.37 -10.26
N LYS A 96 -2.76 3.01 -10.00
CA LYS A 96 -4.10 2.40 -10.14
C LYS A 96 -4.87 2.70 -11.42
N GLY A 97 -4.39 3.61 -12.26
CA GLY A 97 -5.24 4.21 -13.29
C GLY A 97 -6.45 4.95 -12.70
N ASP A 98 -7.20 5.70 -13.50
CA ASP A 98 -8.25 6.63 -13.03
C ASP A 98 -9.49 5.96 -12.38
N THR A 99 -9.49 4.66 -12.14
CA THR A 99 -10.72 3.88 -11.89
C THR A 99 -10.83 3.24 -10.51
N CYS A 100 -9.75 3.17 -9.70
CA CYS A 100 -9.76 2.36 -8.47
C CYS A 100 -9.17 3.07 -7.23
N ALA A 101 -9.59 4.31 -6.96
CA ALA A 101 -9.31 4.94 -5.66
C ALA A 101 -10.31 4.41 -4.61
N PRO A 102 -9.86 3.77 -3.52
CA PRO A 102 -10.76 3.41 -2.43
C PRO A 102 -11.41 4.66 -1.83
N GLY A 103 -12.71 4.59 -1.55
CA GLY A 103 -13.40 5.61 -0.75
C GLY A 103 -12.79 5.73 0.64
N ALA A 104 -12.80 6.94 1.20
CA ALA A 104 -12.25 7.26 2.52
C ALA A 104 -12.81 6.35 3.63
N ASP A 105 -14.08 5.97 3.49
CA ASP A 105 -14.84 5.10 4.39
C ASP A 105 -14.18 3.74 4.64
N ARG A 106 -13.40 3.25 3.68
CA ARG A 106 -12.80 1.90 3.74
C ARG A 106 -11.36 1.90 4.25
N VAL A 107 -10.59 2.94 3.90
CA VAL A 107 -9.14 2.96 4.11
C VAL A 107 -8.69 3.85 5.25
N LEU A 108 -9.51 4.80 5.68
CA LEU A 108 -9.10 5.74 6.71
C LEU A 108 -9.02 5.08 8.09
N ALA A 109 -10.00 4.24 8.46
CA ALA A 109 -9.98 3.54 9.75
C ALA A 109 -8.68 2.74 10.01
N PRO A 110 -8.22 1.85 9.10
CA PRO A 110 -6.93 1.18 9.29
C PRO A 110 -5.75 2.16 9.27
N ALA A 111 -5.76 3.19 8.40
CA ALA A 111 -4.70 4.20 8.39
C ALA A 111 -4.55 4.91 9.74
N LEU A 112 -5.64 5.38 10.34
CA LEU A 112 -5.61 6.08 11.63
C LEU A 112 -5.16 5.16 12.77
N ARG A 113 -5.64 3.92 12.77
CA ARG A 113 -5.22 2.91 13.76
C ARG A 113 -3.70 2.68 13.70
N HIS A 114 -3.16 2.36 12.53
CA HIS A 114 -1.72 2.10 12.37
C HIS A 114 -0.88 3.36 12.58
N LEU A 115 -1.34 4.54 12.14
CA LEU A 115 -0.66 5.79 12.41
C LEU A 115 -0.50 6.06 13.92
N SER A 116 -1.51 5.69 14.72
CA SER A 116 -1.49 5.92 16.17
C SER A 116 -0.65 4.92 16.95
N ALA A 117 -0.59 3.66 16.51
CA ALA A 117 -0.17 2.55 17.37
C ALA A 117 0.74 1.51 16.71
N ASP A 118 1.04 1.59 15.41
CA ASP A 118 1.91 0.59 14.80
C ASP A 118 3.33 0.67 15.41
N PRO A 119 3.91 -0.46 15.86
CA PRO A 119 5.26 -0.46 16.42
C PRO A 119 6.31 -0.02 15.40
N ASP A 120 6.09 -0.31 14.11
CA ASP A 120 7.03 -0.01 13.04
C ASP A 120 6.85 1.42 12.52
N ALA A 121 7.92 2.22 12.62
CA ALA A 121 7.89 3.62 12.20
C ALA A 121 7.69 3.80 10.69
N HIS A 122 8.10 2.85 9.85
CA HIS A 122 7.83 2.92 8.42
C HIS A 122 6.37 2.64 8.12
N VAL A 123 5.72 1.70 8.82
CA VAL A 123 4.27 1.51 8.70
C VAL A 123 3.53 2.79 9.09
N ARG A 124 3.88 3.42 10.21
CA ARG A 124 3.30 4.71 10.60
C ARG A 124 3.54 5.79 9.53
N ALA A 125 4.73 5.85 8.95
CA ALA A 125 5.05 6.78 7.87
C ALA A 125 4.26 6.52 6.58
N MET A 126 3.85 5.28 6.30
CA MET A 126 2.98 4.95 5.16
C MET A 126 1.52 5.30 5.48
N ALA A 127 1.08 5.06 6.72
CA ALA A 127 -0.24 5.47 7.19
C ALA A 127 -0.42 7.00 7.15
N VAL A 128 0.64 7.78 7.40
CA VAL A 128 0.66 9.24 7.16
C VAL A 128 0.30 9.59 5.72
N GLU A 129 0.88 8.89 4.73
CA GLU A 129 0.62 9.21 3.32
C GLU A 129 -0.84 8.93 2.96
N LEU A 130 -1.39 7.81 3.42
CA LEU A 130 -2.79 7.45 3.18
C LEU A 130 -3.75 8.42 3.87
N ALA A 131 -3.55 8.73 5.15
CA ALA A 131 -4.35 9.73 5.87
C ALA A 131 -4.22 11.13 5.23
N GLY A 132 -3.02 11.46 4.74
CA GLY A 132 -2.72 12.71 4.05
C GLY A 132 -3.58 12.97 2.81
N LYS A 133 -4.07 11.93 2.13
CA LYS A 133 -5.00 12.06 1.00
C LYS A 133 -6.34 12.67 1.39
N PHE A 134 -6.71 12.53 2.66
CA PHE A 134 -7.98 13.00 3.21
C PHE A 134 -7.80 14.24 4.09
N ALA A 135 -6.60 14.83 4.16
CA ALA A 135 -6.29 15.96 5.05
C ALA A 135 -7.15 17.21 4.79
N HIS A 136 -7.67 17.38 3.56
CA HIS A 136 -8.53 18.51 3.18
C HIS A 136 -10.03 18.23 3.35
N THR A 137 -10.43 16.97 3.49
CA THR A 137 -11.83 16.55 3.45
C THR A 137 -12.30 15.83 4.71
N ASP A 138 -11.38 15.37 5.55
CA ASP A 138 -11.67 14.61 6.77
C ASP A 138 -10.95 15.21 7.98
N THR A 139 -11.72 15.57 9.01
CA THR A 139 -11.19 16.23 10.21
C THR A 139 -10.39 15.29 11.09
N ASP A 140 -10.72 14.00 11.12
CA ASP A 140 -10.02 13.00 11.93
C ASP A 140 -8.67 12.66 11.31
N ALA A 141 -8.60 12.59 9.98
CA ALA A 141 -7.35 12.50 9.23
C ALA A 141 -6.41 13.67 9.58
N LEU A 142 -6.92 14.90 9.52
CA LEU A 142 -6.12 16.09 9.85
C LEU A 142 -5.69 16.11 11.32
N ALA A 143 -6.56 15.72 12.25
CA ALA A 143 -6.25 15.65 13.67
C ALA A 143 -5.17 14.59 13.99
N ALA A 144 -5.25 13.42 13.35
CA ALA A 144 -4.25 12.37 13.51
C ALA A 144 -2.89 12.80 12.94
N LEU A 145 -2.86 13.48 11.79
CA LEU A 145 -1.63 14.04 11.22
C LEU A 145 -0.99 15.09 12.14
N ARG A 146 -1.79 15.96 12.77
CA ARG A 146 -1.30 16.93 13.77
C ARG A 146 -0.70 16.24 14.99
N THR A 147 -1.39 15.23 15.50
CA THR A 147 -0.93 14.44 16.66
C THR A 147 0.38 13.74 16.33
N SER A 148 0.45 13.05 15.20
CA SER A 148 1.67 12.35 14.75
C SER A 148 2.82 13.33 14.50
N HIS A 149 2.57 14.49 13.89
CA HIS A 149 3.58 15.55 13.71
C HIS A 149 4.18 16.03 15.04
N ALA A 150 3.34 16.19 16.07
CA ALA A 150 3.77 16.70 17.37
C ALA A 150 4.43 15.64 18.25
N GLN A 151 3.97 14.38 18.20
CA GLN A 151 4.22 13.40 19.25
C GLN A 151 4.83 12.07 18.76
N ASP A 152 4.91 11.80 17.46
CA ASP A 152 5.44 10.52 16.99
C ASP A 152 6.89 10.33 17.46
N PRO A 153 7.27 9.16 18.01
CA PRO A 153 8.64 8.90 18.46
C PRO A 153 9.69 9.09 17.36
N SER A 154 9.34 8.79 16.11
CA SER A 154 10.23 8.86 14.96
C SER A 154 10.27 10.27 14.35
N PRO A 155 11.44 10.93 14.28
CA PRO A 155 11.58 12.23 13.61
C PRO A 155 11.19 12.18 12.13
N ALA A 156 11.39 11.04 11.46
CA ALA A 156 11.00 10.87 10.07
C ALA A 156 9.48 10.89 9.90
N VAL A 157 8.73 10.24 10.80
CA VAL A 157 7.27 10.26 10.78
C VAL A 157 6.76 11.68 11.06
N ARG A 158 7.30 12.35 12.09
CA ARG A 158 6.93 13.74 12.40
C ARG A 158 7.13 14.66 11.19
N LYS A 159 8.30 14.58 10.54
CA LYS A 159 8.63 15.37 9.35
C LYS A 159 7.64 15.10 8.21
N LYS A 160 7.36 13.83 7.93
CA LYS A 160 6.43 13.43 6.87
C LYS A 160 5.01 13.92 7.15
N ALA A 161 4.50 13.77 8.38
CA ALA A 161 3.18 14.26 8.77
C ALA A 161 3.06 15.78 8.54
N GLY A 162 4.12 16.54 8.86
CA GLY A 162 4.19 17.98 8.61
C GLY A 162 4.03 18.37 7.13
N TRP A 163 4.39 17.51 6.18
CA TRP A 163 4.16 17.80 4.75
C TRP A 163 2.68 17.83 4.36
N TYR A 164 1.83 17.13 5.13
CA TYR A 164 0.38 17.00 4.92
C TYR A 164 -0.43 17.85 5.90
N LEU A 165 0.19 18.83 6.58
CA LEU A 165 -0.47 19.83 7.42
C LEU A 165 -0.46 21.20 6.74
N PRO A 166 -1.33 22.15 7.13
CA PRO A 166 -1.28 23.53 6.66
C PRO A 166 0.14 24.13 6.73
N GLY A 167 0.60 24.75 5.64
CA GLY A 167 1.97 25.22 5.45
C GLY A 167 2.97 24.14 4.99
N GLY A 168 2.56 22.88 4.97
CA GLY A 168 3.33 21.75 4.45
C GLY A 168 3.30 21.68 2.93
N THR A 169 4.42 21.30 2.32
CA THR A 169 4.59 21.34 0.85
C THR A 169 3.58 20.48 0.09
N ILE A 170 3.15 19.34 0.64
CA ILE A 170 2.19 18.46 -0.04
C ILE A 170 0.77 18.96 0.20
N TYR A 171 0.44 19.39 1.42
CA TYR A 171 -0.86 19.97 1.75
C TYR A 171 -1.21 21.12 0.81
N GLU A 172 -0.32 22.11 0.68
CA GLU A 172 -0.53 23.28 -0.17
C GLU A 172 -0.68 22.91 -1.66
N ARG A 173 0.10 21.95 -2.14
CA ARG A 173 0.03 21.49 -3.54
C ARG A 173 -1.26 20.72 -3.84
N THR A 174 -1.87 20.09 -2.84
CA THR A 174 -3.02 19.19 -2.99
C THR A 174 -4.35 19.84 -2.60
N VAL A 175 -4.35 21.13 -2.22
CA VAL A 175 -5.58 21.88 -1.95
C VAL A 175 -6.52 21.75 -3.15
N PRO A 176 -7.77 21.28 -2.95
CA PRO A 176 -8.75 21.21 -4.03
C PRO A 176 -8.95 22.59 -4.65
N ARG A 177 -8.78 22.69 -5.98
CA ARG A 177 -9.11 23.93 -6.68
C ARG A 177 -10.61 24.13 -6.60
N ALA A 178 -11.05 25.33 -6.20
CA ALA A 178 -12.46 25.69 -6.30
C ALA A 178 -12.90 25.51 -7.75
N LEU A 179 -13.96 24.71 -7.95
CA LEU A 179 -14.64 24.63 -9.24
C LEU A 179 -15.30 26.00 -9.45
N GLY A 180 -14.68 26.82 -10.31
CA GLY A 180 -15.25 28.08 -10.77
C GLY A 180 -16.35 27.86 -11.79
#